data_AF-F0ZBU0-F1
#
_entry.id   AF-F0ZBU0-F1
#
_cell.length_a   1.000
_cell.length_b   1.000
_cell.length_c   1.000
_cell.angle_alpha   90.00
_cell.angle_beta   90.00
_cell.angle_gamma   90.00
#
_symmetry.space_group_name_H-M   'P 1'
#
loop_
_entity.id
_entity.type
_entity.pdbx_description
1 polymer ?
#
loop_
_entity_poly.entity_id
_entity_poly.type
_entity_poly.pdbx_seq_one_letter_code
_entity_poly.pdbx_strand_id
1 'polypeptide(L)'
;MSTNTDDLKKRKAEEDSSLSSDVNKKIKEDESENESEKEDTNKIDDKNLPLPMRLKALKASKKVLSDPICTSGNGLIFTFGNGREKQASKDINKVLDEYIDKFKDIAAETKKKANSDDFDFDSAFQAELQQIKESSGSKSKYVKYTLKCNGVAYMSLNSGINPIELTSKIFKDAQDTKALKSKEINRIIPIQKTCHLSNIFEETQSLVNQYFNVDNKVYKYKIEFKSRMNNKINKVEYIQELAKLVDPKHIVDLDNPELTIIVEIVNFYCFLSIVSNYNQCKRFNLILLAGLPASNEPKKNKKVNESKETESTTEPTINESKE
;
A
#
# COMPACT_ATOMS: atom_id res chain seq x y z
N MET A 1 42.19 53.90 47.08
CA MET A 1 41.89 55.22 46.50
C MET A 1 41.58 54.98 45.03
N SER A 2 40.33 54.66 44.69
CA SER A 2 39.21 55.62 44.42
C SER A 2 39.46 56.31 43.07
N THR A 3 38.59 56.28 42.04
CA THR A 3 37.13 56.10 41.98
C THR A 3 36.67 56.06 40.50
N ASN A 4 35.49 55.46 40.28
CA ASN A 4 34.45 55.76 39.28
C ASN A 4 34.80 55.55 37.79
N THR A 5 34.17 54.66 36.99
CA THR A 5 32.77 54.20 36.94
C THR A 5 31.76 55.29 37.23
N ASP A 6 31.56 56.23 36.29
CA ASP A 6 30.25 56.90 36.11
C ASP A 6 30.06 57.75 34.82
N ASP A 7 31.06 57.94 33.95
CA ASP A 7 30.91 58.90 32.82
C ASP A 7 30.67 58.33 31.40
N LEU A 8 30.52 57.01 31.24
CA LEU A 8 30.05 56.43 29.95
C LEU A 8 28.57 56.08 29.92
N LYS A 9 27.82 56.32 31.01
CA LYS A 9 26.35 56.15 31.06
C LYS A 9 25.55 57.43 30.79
N LYS A 10 26.21 58.55 30.49
CA LYS A 10 25.54 59.85 30.24
C LYS A 10 25.66 60.42 28.82
N ARG A 11 26.26 59.69 27.87
CA ARG A 11 26.31 60.09 26.44
C ARG A 11 25.54 59.14 25.50
N LYS A 12 24.66 58.31 26.05
CA LYS A 12 23.74 57.43 25.29
C LYS A 12 22.26 57.68 25.62
N ALA A 13 21.96 58.82 26.25
CA ALA A 13 20.62 59.17 26.72
C ALA A 13 20.05 60.45 26.09
N GLU A 14 20.68 60.99 25.03
CA GLU A 14 20.20 62.22 24.35
C GLU A 14 20.04 62.08 22.82
N GLU A 15 20.11 60.87 22.26
CA GLU A 15 19.77 60.62 20.83
C GLU A 15 18.51 59.74 20.63
N ASP A 16 17.84 59.30 21.70
CA ASP A 16 16.62 58.46 21.64
C ASP A 16 15.35 59.21 22.11
N SER A 17 15.24 60.52 21.82
CA SER A 17 14.06 61.31 22.23
C SER A 17 13.39 62.15 21.12
N SER A 18 13.71 61.95 19.83
CA SER A 18 13.13 62.82 18.78
C SER A 18 12.68 62.14 17.49
N LEU A 19 12.34 60.84 17.48
CA LEU A 19 11.84 60.17 16.26
C LEU A 19 10.68 59.17 16.46
N SER A 20 9.98 59.22 17.60
CA SER A 20 8.87 58.31 17.91
C SER A 20 7.45 58.90 17.72
N SER A 21 7.23 59.90 16.86
CA SER A 21 5.89 60.47 16.65
C SER A 21 5.27 60.34 15.26
N ASP A 22 5.99 59.93 14.20
CA ASP A 22 5.46 60.14 12.82
C ASP A 22 5.57 58.95 11.85
N VAL A 23 5.36 57.71 12.33
CA VAL A 23 5.14 56.54 11.44
C VAL A 23 3.83 55.79 11.76
N ASN A 24 3.10 56.15 12.82
CA ASN A 24 1.82 55.55 13.20
C ASN A 24 0.59 56.23 12.55
N LYS A 25 0.72 56.74 11.32
CA LYS A 25 -0.41 57.39 10.61
C LYS A 25 -0.50 57.09 9.12
N LYS A 26 -0.01 55.93 8.65
CA LYS A 26 -0.20 55.52 7.25
C LYS A 26 -0.32 54.02 7.01
N ILE A 27 -1.03 53.31 7.90
CA ILE A 27 -1.68 52.02 7.63
C ILE A 27 -2.98 51.99 8.46
N LYS A 28 -3.89 52.90 8.13
CA LYS A 28 -5.28 52.95 8.62
C LYS A 28 -6.10 53.60 7.50
N GLU A 29 -6.45 52.80 6.51
CA GLU A 29 -7.46 53.04 5.48
C GLU A 29 -7.35 51.84 4.53
N ASP A 30 -7.99 50.74 4.91
CA ASP A 30 -8.52 49.64 4.06
C ASP A 30 -8.93 48.44 4.95
N GLU A 31 -9.68 48.67 6.04
CA GLU A 31 -10.40 47.61 6.75
C GLU A 31 -11.71 48.15 7.34
N SER A 32 -12.70 48.32 6.47
CA SER A 32 -14.15 48.36 6.72
C SER A 32 -14.78 48.28 5.33
N GLU A 33 -15.49 47.25 4.88
CA GLU A 33 -16.71 46.67 5.44
C GLU A 33 -16.95 45.30 4.77
N ASN A 34 -17.18 44.25 5.56
CA ASN A 34 -18.38 43.42 5.45
C ASN A 34 -18.38 42.38 6.57
N GLU A 35 -19.03 42.75 7.67
CA GLU A 35 -19.57 41.82 8.63
C GLU A 35 -20.73 41.04 7.98
N SER A 36 -20.66 39.72 7.98
CA SER A 36 -21.83 38.87 8.27
C SER A 36 -21.37 37.43 8.51
N GLU A 37 -21.97 36.84 9.54
CA GLU A 37 -21.91 35.42 9.95
C GLU A 37 -20.65 34.98 10.74
N LYS A 38 -20.61 35.39 12.01
CA LYS A 38 -20.03 34.57 13.08
C LYS A 38 -20.94 33.37 13.30
N GLU A 39 -20.61 32.21 12.72
CA GLU A 39 -21.04 30.94 13.29
C GLU A 39 -20.08 30.60 14.44
N ASP A 40 -20.62 30.58 15.66
CA ASP A 40 -19.98 30.03 16.85
C ASP A 40 -19.68 28.54 16.63
N THR A 41 -18.51 28.22 16.07
CA THR A 41 -17.99 26.86 16.16
C THR A 41 -17.48 26.66 17.58
N ASN A 42 -18.34 26.16 18.45
CA ASN A 42 -17.94 25.42 19.64
C ASN A 42 -16.82 24.45 19.21
N LYS A 43 -15.58 24.71 19.65
CA LYS A 43 -14.50 23.72 19.62
C LYS A 43 -14.90 22.60 20.57
N ILE A 44 -15.70 21.67 20.07
CA ILE A 44 -15.83 20.35 20.66
C ILE A 44 -14.43 19.76 20.59
N ASP A 45 -13.89 19.32 21.73
CA ASP A 45 -12.62 18.59 21.77
C ASP A 45 -12.74 17.36 20.86
N ASP A 46 -12.20 17.49 19.64
CA ASP A 46 -12.33 16.55 18.53
C ASP A 46 -11.85 15.13 18.91
N LYS A 47 -11.02 15.04 19.97
CA LYS A 47 -10.55 13.77 20.56
C LYS A 47 -11.62 12.95 21.29
N ASN A 48 -12.80 13.47 21.58
CA ASN A 48 -13.87 12.71 22.26
C ASN A 48 -14.92 12.15 21.29
N LEU A 49 -14.91 12.57 20.02
CA LEU A 49 -15.85 12.08 19.01
C LEU A 49 -15.48 10.66 18.54
N PRO A 50 -16.39 9.75 18.15
CA PRO A 50 -16.02 8.46 17.58
C PRO A 50 -15.11 8.59 16.35
N LEU A 51 -14.13 7.69 16.21
CA LEU A 51 -13.12 7.75 15.14
C LEU A 51 -13.70 7.91 13.72
N PRO A 52 -14.78 7.21 13.31
CA PRO A 52 -15.39 7.43 12.00
C PRO A 52 -15.87 8.87 11.79
N MET A 53 -16.40 9.51 12.84
CA MET A 53 -16.87 10.89 12.77
C MET A 53 -15.70 11.88 12.74
N ARG A 54 -14.62 11.64 13.50
CA ARG A 54 -13.37 12.44 13.41
C ARG A 54 -12.81 12.45 11.98
N LEU A 55 -12.79 11.29 11.33
CA LEU A 55 -12.29 11.15 9.96
C LEU A 55 -13.15 11.88 8.92
N LYS A 56 -14.47 11.92 9.12
CA LYS A 56 -15.38 12.72 8.29
C LYS A 56 -15.22 14.23 8.53
N ALA A 57 -14.95 14.64 9.76
CA ALA A 57 -14.72 16.04 10.12
C ALA A 57 -13.44 16.61 9.48
N LEU A 58 -12.40 15.77 9.27
CA LEU A 58 -11.12 16.13 8.65
C LEU A 58 -11.19 16.48 7.14
N LYS A 59 -12.39 16.68 6.57
CA LYS A 59 -12.72 17.03 5.17
C LYS A 59 -11.51 17.14 4.24
N ALA A 60 -11.18 16.05 3.56
CA ALA A 60 -10.15 16.08 2.51
C ALA A 60 -10.64 16.93 1.32
N SER A 61 -9.74 17.68 0.70
CA SER A 61 -10.07 18.47 -0.50
C SER A 61 -10.55 17.56 -1.64
N LYS A 62 -11.47 18.05 -2.47
CA LYS A 62 -11.95 17.35 -3.69
C LYS A 62 -10.79 16.85 -4.55
N LYS A 63 -9.70 17.63 -4.64
CA LYS A 63 -8.49 17.25 -5.39
C LYS A 63 -7.78 16.01 -4.84
N VAL A 64 -7.79 15.82 -3.52
CA VAL A 64 -7.19 14.65 -2.86
C VAL A 64 -8.09 13.42 -3.04
N LEU A 65 -9.40 13.61 -2.93
CA LEU A 65 -10.38 12.54 -3.13
C LEU A 65 -10.43 12.08 -4.60
N SER A 66 -10.17 12.98 -5.55
CA SER A 66 -10.11 12.66 -6.99
C SER A 66 -8.76 12.08 -7.45
N ASP A 67 -7.80 11.87 -6.55
CA ASP A 67 -6.51 11.25 -6.90
C ASP A 67 -6.76 9.87 -7.53
N PRO A 68 -6.15 9.55 -8.69
CA PRO A 68 -6.31 8.25 -9.34
C PRO A 68 -6.02 7.05 -8.43
N ILE A 69 -5.16 7.19 -7.42
CA ILE A 69 -4.90 6.12 -6.44
C ILE A 69 -6.16 5.85 -5.61
N CYS A 70 -6.92 6.89 -5.23
CA CYS A 70 -8.15 6.78 -4.46
C CYS A 70 -9.34 6.28 -5.30
N THR A 71 -9.31 6.44 -6.63
CA THR A 71 -10.46 6.14 -7.51
C THR A 71 -10.26 4.91 -8.39
N SER A 72 -9.04 4.37 -8.46
CA SER A 72 -8.73 3.17 -9.25
C SER A 72 -9.54 1.94 -8.82
N GLY A 73 -9.83 1.79 -7.53
CA GLY A 73 -10.63 0.70 -6.97
C GLY A 73 -9.91 -0.64 -6.96
N ASN A 74 -9.62 -1.20 -8.14
CA ASN A 74 -9.09 -2.55 -8.31
C ASN A 74 -7.60 -2.54 -8.65
N GLY A 75 -6.83 -3.38 -7.96
CA GLY A 75 -5.39 -3.45 -8.20
C GLY A 75 -4.65 -4.44 -7.33
N LEU A 76 -3.34 -4.29 -7.29
CA LEU A 76 -2.42 -5.08 -6.48
C LEU A 76 -1.47 -4.14 -5.75
N ILE A 77 -1.26 -4.37 -4.45
CA ILE A 77 -0.07 -3.88 -3.77
C ILE A 77 1.05 -4.90 -3.99
N PHE A 78 2.24 -4.42 -4.34
CA PHE A 78 3.43 -5.26 -4.33
C PHE A 78 4.54 -4.63 -3.50
N THR A 79 5.29 -5.48 -2.80
CA THR A 79 6.38 -5.06 -1.91
C THR A 79 7.73 -5.59 -2.41
N PHE A 80 8.78 -4.83 -2.18
CA PHE A 80 10.14 -5.10 -2.69
C PHE A 80 11.20 -4.52 -1.76
N GLY A 81 12.46 -4.92 -1.95
CA GLY A 81 13.59 -4.40 -1.19
C GLY A 81 13.87 -2.92 -1.44
N ASN A 82 14.55 -2.25 -0.51
CA ASN A 82 14.92 -0.83 -0.67
C ASN A 82 15.76 -0.61 -1.94
N GLY A 83 15.44 0.42 -2.71
CA GLY A 83 16.15 0.75 -3.96
C GLY A 83 15.85 -0.18 -5.15
N ARG A 84 14.98 -1.19 -4.98
CA ARG A 84 14.62 -2.16 -6.03
C ARG A 84 13.36 -1.82 -6.82
N GLU A 85 12.76 -0.64 -6.61
CA GLU A 85 11.46 -0.30 -7.22
C GLU A 85 11.47 -0.47 -8.74
N LYS A 86 12.55 -0.04 -9.42
CA LYS A 86 12.64 -0.15 -10.89
C LYS A 86 12.64 -1.61 -11.34
N GLN A 87 13.42 -2.48 -10.69
CA GLN A 87 13.47 -3.90 -11.03
C GLN A 87 12.17 -4.62 -10.65
N ALA A 88 11.63 -4.35 -9.47
CA ALA A 88 10.34 -4.88 -9.05
C ALA A 88 9.19 -4.45 -9.97
N SER A 89 9.23 -3.22 -10.50
CA SER A 89 8.26 -2.74 -11.50
C SER A 89 8.35 -3.53 -12.81
N LYS A 90 9.57 -3.89 -13.24
CA LYS A 90 9.76 -4.73 -14.44
C LYS A 90 9.27 -6.15 -14.20
N ASP A 91 9.60 -6.72 -13.04
CA ASP A 91 9.18 -8.06 -12.64
C ASP A 91 7.65 -8.17 -12.58
N ILE A 92 6.96 -7.21 -11.94
CA ILE A 92 5.49 -7.27 -11.81
C ILE A 92 4.82 -7.13 -13.17
N ASN A 93 5.33 -6.26 -14.06
CA ASN A 93 4.79 -6.12 -15.41
C ASN A 93 4.91 -7.45 -16.18
N LYS A 94 6.08 -8.10 -16.13
CA LYS A 94 6.29 -9.40 -16.75
C LYS A 94 5.33 -10.48 -16.22
N VAL A 95 5.12 -10.51 -14.90
CA VAL A 95 4.15 -11.42 -14.28
C VAL A 95 2.76 -11.09 -14.82
N LEU A 96 2.32 -9.84 -14.76
CA LEU A 96 0.99 -9.43 -15.18
C LEU A 96 0.70 -9.71 -16.64
N ASP A 97 1.65 -9.41 -17.55
CA ASP A 97 1.48 -9.68 -18.97
C ASP A 97 1.22 -11.17 -19.23
N GLU A 98 1.98 -12.06 -18.57
CA GLU A 98 1.79 -13.51 -18.72
C GLU A 98 0.43 -13.98 -18.19
N TYR A 99 0.00 -13.49 -17.02
CA TYR A 99 -1.22 -13.99 -16.38
C TYR A 99 -2.49 -13.33 -16.92
N ILE A 100 -2.46 -12.05 -17.32
CA ILE A 100 -3.63 -11.35 -17.85
C ILE A 100 -4.04 -11.93 -19.21
N ASP A 101 -3.08 -12.26 -20.06
CA ASP A 101 -3.37 -12.86 -21.37
C ASP A 101 -4.01 -14.24 -21.18
N LYS A 102 -3.40 -15.09 -20.34
CA LYS A 102 -3.97 -16.38 -19.92
C LYS A 102 -5.31 -16.27 -19.19
N PHE A 103 -5.65 -15.12 -18.62
CA PHE A 103 -6.90 -14.91 -17.89
C PHE A 103 -8.04 -14.60 -18.87
N LYS A 104 -7.77 -13.82 -19.92
CA LYS A 104 -8.74 -13.53 -20.97
C LYS A 104 -9.09 -14.76 -21.80
N ASP A 105 -8.12 -15.60 -22.11
CA ASP A 105 -8.34 -16.84 -22.88
C ASP A 105 -9.31 -17.78 -22.16
N ILE A 106 -9.13 -17.98 -20.84
CA ILE A 106 -10.02 -18.82 -20.02
C ILE A 106 -11.41 -18.20 -19.89
N ALA A 107 -11.52 -16.88 -19.73
CA ALA A 107 -12.80 -16.19 -19.68
C ALA A 107 -13.56 -16.31 -21.02
N ALA A 108 -12.86 -16.33 -22.15
CA ALA A 108 -13.43 -16.53 -23.48
C ALA A 108 -13.86 -18.00 -23.71
N GLU A 109 -13.04 -18.98 -23.30
CA GLU A 109 -13.36 -20.41 -23.41
C GLU A 109 -14.54 -20.82 -22.52
N THR A 110 -14.63 -20.26 -21.32
CA THR A 110 -15.75 -20.53 -20.39
C THR A 110 -17.07 -19.96 -20.92
N LYS A 111 -17.02 -18.84 -21.66
CA LYS A 111 -18.20 -18.28 -22.36
C LYS A 111 -18.58 -19.09 -23.61
N LYS A 112 -17.62 -19.62 -24.36
CA LYS A 112 -17.89 -20.47 -25.55
C LYS A 112 -18.55 -21.80 -25.20
N LYS A 113 -18.30 -22.36 -24.00
CA LYS A 113 -18.99 -23.58 -23.54
C LYS A 113 -20.45 -23.38 -23.09
N ALA A 114 -20.94 -22.15 -23.04
CA ALA A 114 -22.33 -21.84 -22.63
C ALA A 114 -23.26 -21.50 -23.82
N ASN A 115 -22.73 -21.30 -25.03
CA ASN A 115 -23.51 -21.07 -26.25
C ASN A 115 -22.92 -21.92 -27.39
N SER A 116 -23.27 -23.20 -27.40
CA SER A 116 -23.28 -23.95 -28.65
C SER A 116 -24.67 -23.77 -29.25
N ASP A 117 -24.79 -22.91 -30.26
CA ASP A 117 -25.51 -23.18 -31.51
C ASP A 117 -25.31 -21.98 -32.45
N ASP A 118 -24.94 -22.29 -33.70
CA ASP A 118 -24.64 -21.42 -34.86
C ASP A 118 -23.36 -20.56 -34.84
N PHE A 119 -22.24 -21.14 -35.31
CA PHE A 119 -21.01 -20.43 -35.64
C PHE A 119 -21.02 -19.93 -37.09
N ASP A 120 -21.28 -18.64 -37.28
CA ASP A 120 -21.00 -17.91 -38.53
C ASP A 120 -19.54 -17.43 -38.54
N PHE A 121 -18.73 -17.99 -39.45
CA PHE A 121 -17.29 -17.76 -39.57
C PHE A 121 -16.95 -16.28 -39.79
N ASP A 122 -17.78 -15.56 -40.56
CA ASP A 122 -17.55 -14.14 -40.84
C ASP A 122 -17.81 -13.25 -39.62
N SER A 123 -18.77 -13.61 -38.75
CA SER A 123 -19.03 -12.91 -37.50
C SER A 123 -17.88 -13.09 -36.50
N ALA A 124 -17.34 -14.32 -36.40
CA ALA A 124 -16.18 -14.60 -35.55
C ALA A 124 -14.91 -13.90 -36.04
N PHE A 125 -14.69 -13.84 -37.36
CA PHE A 125 -13.55 -13.15 -37.96
C PHE A 125 -13.66 -11.61 -37.83
N GLN A 126 -14.86 -11.05 -37.96
CA GLN A 126 -15.10 -9.62 -37.72
C GLN A 126 -14.96 -9.25 -36.24
N ALA A 127 -15.40 -10.11 -35.32
CA ALA A 127 -15.16 -9.94 -33.88
C ALA A 127 -13.65 -9.97 -33.56
N GLU A 128 -12.88 -10.86 -34.20
CA GLU A 128 -11.41 -10.88 -34.08
C GLU A 128 -10.76 -9.61 -34.65
N LEU A 129 -11.18 -9.16 -35.84
CA LEU A 129 -10.67 -7.94 -36.45
C LEU A 129 -11.04 -6.67 -35.65
N GLN A 130 -12.21 -6.64 -35.01
CA GLN A 130 -12.58 -5.56 -34.09
C GLN A 130 -11.76 -5.61 -32.81
N GLN A 131 -11.52 -6.80 -32.25
CA GLN A 131 -10.68 -6.97 -31.07
C GLN A 131 -9.23 -6.53 -31.34
N ILE A 132 -8.71 -6.80 -32.54
CA ILE A 132 -7.40 -6.33 -33.00
C ILE A 132 -7.37 -4.81 -33.18
N LYS A 133 -8.41 -4.22 -33.79
CA LYS A 133 -8.52 -2.76 -33.95
C LYS A 133 -8.65 -2.04 -32.60
N GLU A 134 -9.38 -2.57 -31.63
CA GLU A 134 -9.46 -2.02 -30.28
C GLU A 134 -8.13 -2.15 -29.50
N SER A 135 -7.34 -3.20 -29.76
CA SER A 135 -6.01 -3.33 -29.16
C SER A 135 -4.97 -2.34 -29.71
N SER A 136 -5.19 -1.77 -30.91
CA SER A 136 -4.30 -0.77 -31.53
C SER A 136 -4.39 0.65 -30.94
N GLY A 137 -5.39 0.93 -30.10
CA GLY A 137 -5.52 2.15 -29.30
C GLY A 137 -5.48 1.92 -27.78
N SER A 138 -4.98 0.76 -27.34
CA SER A 138 -5.28 0.23 -26.00
C SER A 138 -4.71 1.07 -24.86
N LYS A 139 -5.62 1.53 -23.98
CA LYS A 139 -5.27 1.98 -22.63
C LYS A 139 -4.49 0.83 -21.96
N SER A 140 -3.30 1.13 -21.42
CA SER A 140 -2.44 0.16 -20.72
C SER A 140 -3.26 -0.76 -19.82
N LYS A 141 -3.05 -2.09 -19.88
CA LYS A 141 -3.83 -3.12 -19.13
C LYS A 141 -3.83 -2.88 -17.61
N TYR A 142 -2.81 -2.17 -17.14
CA TYR A 142 -2.59 -1.80 -15.76
C TYR A 142 -1.74 -0.52 -15.71
N VAL A 143 -1.79 0.19 -14.58
CA VAL A 143 -1.05 1.44 -14.34
C VAL A 143 -0.39 1.40 -12.97
N LYS A 144 0.92 1.66 -12.94
CA LYS A 144 1.68 1.73 -11.69
C LYS A 144 1.58 3.11 -11.06
N TYR A 145 1.32 3.15 -9.75
CA TYR A 145 1.38 4.34 -8.91
C TYR A 145 2.43 4.18 -7.81
N THR A 146 3.34 5.15 -7.71
CA THR A 146 4.34 5.21 -6.64
C THR A 146 3.74 5.87 -5.41
N LEU A 147 3.73 5.17 -4.28
CA LEU A 147 3.05 5.60 -3.05
C LEU A 147 3.89 6.53 -2.17
N LYS A 148 5.01 7.07 -2.68
CA LYS A 148 5.98 7.88 -1.92
C LYS A 148 6.42 7.20 -0.60
N CYS A 149 6.47 5.86 -0.61
CA CYS A 149 6.85 5.02 0.51
C CYS A 149 7.82 3.95 0.01
N ASN A 150 8.95 3.79 0.68
CA ASN A 150 9.97 2.84 0.26
C ASN A 150 9.47 1.40 0.39
N GLY A 151 9.77 0.58 -0.62
CA GLY A 151 9.51 -0.86 -0.61
C GLY A 151 8.06 -1.27 -0.86
N VAL A 152 7.19 -0.35 -1.29
CA VAL A 152 5.79 -0.63 -1.63
C VAL A 152 5.34 0.22 -2.81
N ALA A 153 4.59 -0.38 -3.74
CA ALA A 153 3.92 0.33 -4.82
C ALA A 153 2.55 -0.29 -5.11
N TYR A 154 1.71 0.49 -5.78
CA TYR A 154 0.37 0.07 -6.18
C TYR A 154 0.33 -0.10 -7.70
N MET A 155 -0.31 -1.18 -8.15
CA MET A 155 -0.62 -1.43 -9.54
C MET A 155 -2.13 -1.45 -9.71
N SER A 156 -2.69 -0.43 -10.34
CA SER A 156 -4.10 -0.40 -10.73
C SER A 156 -4.31 -1.31 -11.92
N LEU A 157 -5.36 -2.13 -11.88
CA LEU A 157 -5.75 -3.02 -12.98
C LEU A 157 -6.95 -2.43 -13.72
N ASN A 158 -7.01 -2.63 -15.04
CA ASN A 158 -8.16 -2.16 -15.81
C ASN A 158 -9.47 -2.84 -15.37
N SER A 159 -10.57 -2.11 -15.60
CA SER A 159 -11.94 -2.60 -15.42
C SER A 159 -12.15 -3.89 -16.21
N GLY A 160 -12.39 -5.00 -15.51
CA GLY A 160 -12.60 -6.34 -16.08
C GLY A 160 -11.65 -7.42 -15.56
N ILE A 161 -10.58 -7.06 -14.85
CA ILE A 161 -9.66 -8.02 -14.23
C ILE A 161 -9.96 -8.10 -12.73
N ASN A 162 -10.33 -9.28 -12.23
CA ASN A 162 -10.52 -9.50 -10.80
C ASN A 162 -9.15 -9.71 -10.11
N PRO A 163 -8.74 -8.81 -9.18
CA PRO A 163 -7.43 -8.90 -8.51
C PRO A 163 -7.29 -10.14 -7.64
N ILE A 164 -8.38 -10.64 -7.03
CA ILE A 164 -8.36 -11.83 -6.18
C ILE A 164 -8.09 -13.07 -7.02
N GLU A 165 -8.81 -13.24 -8.11
CA GLU A 165 -8.68 -14.41 -8.99
C GLU A 165 -7.31 -14.45 -9.66
N LEU A 166 -6.85 -13.30 -10.16
CA LEU A 166 -5.51 -13.14 -10.72
C LEU A 166 -4.44 -13.54 -9.71
N THR A 167 -4.51 -13.01 -8.48
CA THR A 167 -3.52 -13.34 -7.45
C THR A 167 -3.61 -14.80 -7.03
N SER A 168 -4.81 -15.35 -6.92
CA SER A 168 -5.00 -16.77 -6.58
C SER A 168 -4.35 -17.68 -7.63
N LYS A 169 -4.46 -17.35 -8.92
CA LYS A 169 -3.80 -18.08 -9.99
C LYS A 169 -2.28 -17.96 -9.93
N ILE A 170 -1.75 -16.75 -9.72
CA ILE A 170 -0.30 -16.53 -9.55
C ILE A 170 0.25 -17.38 -8.41
N PHE A 171 -0.45 -17.42 -7.27
CA PHE A 171 -0.03 -18.17 -6.09
C PHE A 171 -0.17 -19.68 -6.28
N LYS A 172 -1.23 -20.14 -6.94
CA LYS A 172 -1.42 -21.55 -7.28
C LYS A 172 -0.30 -22.06 -8.21
N ASP A 173 -0.03 -21.35 -9.30
CA ASP A 173 1.04 -21.70 -10.23
C ASP A 173 2.41 -21.69 -9.54
N ALA A 174 2.68 -20.72 -8.66
CA ALA A 174 3.92 -20.68 -7.87
C ALA A 174 4.03 -21.85 -6.88
N GLN A 175 2.92 -22.28 -6.30
CA GLN A 175 2.86 -23.43 -5.39
C GLN A 175 3.08 -24.75 -6.12
N ASP A 176 2.53 -24.89 -7.34
CA ASP A 176 2.61 -26.11 -8.14
C ASP A 176 3.98 -26.26 -8.79
N THR A 177 4.52 -25.17 -9.37
CA THR A 177 5.82 -25.19 -10.06
C THR A 177 7.02 -25.10 -9.11
N LYS A 178 6.82 -24.67 -7.87
CA LYS A 178 7.88 -24.30 -6.92
C LYS A 178 8.89 -23.29 -7.48
N ALA A 179 8.51 -22.54 -8.52
CA ALA A 179 9.36 -21.58 -9.20
C ALA A 179 8.81 -20.17 -9.04
N LEU A 180 9.67 -19.24 -8.65
CA LEU A 180 9.34 -17.83 -8.63
C LEU A 180 9.63 -17.19 -9.98
N LYS A 181 8.64 -16.52 -10.53
CA LYS A 181 8.79 -15.71 -11.75
C LYS A 181 9.29 -14.29 -11.48
N SER A 182 9.40 -13.90 -10.21
CA SER A 182 9.99 -12.65 -9.77
C SER A 182 11.03 -12.89 -8.68
N LYS A 183 12.16 -12.18 -8.76
CA LYS A 183 13.24 -12.23 -7.74
C LYS A 183 13.18 -11.05 -6.77
N GLU A 184 12.56 -9.96 -7.20
CA GLU A 184 12.59 -8.69 -6.48
C GLU A 184 11.30 -8.41 -5.68
N ILE A 185 10.21 -9.14 -5.97
CA ILE A 185 8.92 -8.97 -5.31
C ILE A 185 8.79 -9.94 -4.14
N ASN A 186 8.56 -9.38 -2.95
CA ASN A 186 8.35 -10.14 -1.73
C ASN A 186 6.88 -10.57 -1.59
N ARG A 187 5.94 -9.66 -1.88
CA ARG A 187 4.49 -9.90 -1.70
C ARG A 187 3.70 -9.30 -2.85
N ILE A 188 2.61 -9.96 -3.24
CA ILE A 188 1.58 -9.44 -4.16
C ILE A 188 0.23 -9.58 -3.44
N ILE A 189 -0.32 -8.46 -2.99
CA ILE A 189 -1.54 -8.39 -2.19
C ILE A 189 -2.67 -7.90 -3.09
N PRO A 190 -3.76 -8.67 -3.26
CA PRO A 190 -4.89 -8.24 -4.08
C PRO A 190 -5.67 -7.14 -3.37
N ILE A 191 -6.03 -6.08 -4.10
CA ILE A 191 -6.78 -4.93 -3.61
C ILE A 191 -8.06 -4.76 -4.43
N GLN A 192 -9.20 -4.70 -3.77
CA GLN A 192 -10.52 -4.58 -4.41
C GLN A 192 -11.09 -3.17 -4.34
N LYS A 193 -10.71 -2.43 -3.30
CA LYS A 193 -11.06 -1.03 -3.16
C LYS A 193 -9.87 -0.22 -2.71
N THR A 194 -9.75 0.97 -3.27
CA THR A 194 -8.86 2.00 -2.81
C THR A 194 -9.66 3.22 -2.40
N CYS A 195 -9.22 3.94 -1.38
CA CYS A 195 -9.88 5.16 -0.96
C CYS A 195 -8.93 6.07 -0.16
N HIS A 196 -9.38 7.29 0.11
CA HIS A 196 -8.73 8.13 1.11
C HIS A 196 -9.08 7.66 2.53
N LEU A 197 -8.20 7.95 3.50
CA LEU A 197 -8.38 7.58 4.91
C LEU A 197 -9.72 8.03 5.51
N SER A 198 -10.29 9.13 5.03
CA SER A 198 -11.61 9.62 5.47
C SER A 198 -12.77 8.65 5.17
N ASN A 199 -12.64 7.82 4.13
CA ASN A 199 -13.70 6.95 3.63
C ASN A 199 -13.48 5.47 3.97
N ILE A 200 -12.46 5.15 4.77
CA ILE A 200 -12.05 3.78 5.07
C ILE A 200 -13.19 2.92 5.60
N PHE A 201 -14.03 3.44 6.49
CA PHE A 201 -15.13 2.69 7.10
C PHE A 201 -16.28 2.45 6.13
N GLU A 202 -16.62 3.43 5.29
CA GLU A 202 -17.68 3.32 4.28
C GLU A 202 -17.32 2.28 3.22
N GLU A 203 -16.08 2.35 2.72
CA GLU A 203 -15.62 1.43 1.69
C GLU A 203 -15.40 0.01 2.24
N THR A 204 -14.95 -0.10 3.50
CA THR A 204 -14.85 -1.41 4.17
C THR A 204 -16.23 -2.00 4.40
N GLN A 205 -17.22 -1.22 4.87
CA GLN A 205 -18.59 -1.70 5.05
C GLN A 205 -19.17 -2.24 3.74
N SER A 206 -18.92 -1.55 2.63
CA SER A 206 -19.37 -2.02 1.32
C SER A 206 -18.75 -3.37 0.92
N LEU A 207 -17.46 -3.60 1.21
CA LEU A 207 -16.84 -4.91 1.01
C LEU A 207 -17.40 -5.95 1.97
N VAL A 208 -17.56 -5.62 3.26
CA VAL A 208 -18.13 -6.54 4.26
C VAL A 208 -19.51 -7.01 3.82
N ASN A 209 -20.37 -6.10 3.37
CA ASN A 209 -21.70 -6.44 2.86
C ASN A 209 -21.64 -7.40 1.66
N GLN A 210 -20.65 -7.25 0.79
CA GLN A 210 -20.47 -8.10 -0.39
C GLN A 210 -20.00 -9.52 -0.06
N TYR A 211 -19.31 -9.74 1.07
CA TYR A 211 -18.68 -11.03 1.38
C TYR A 211 -19.32 -11.76 2.57
N PHE A 212 -19.72 -11.03 3.60
CA PHE A 212 -20.25 -11.60 4.83
C PHE A 212 -21.78 -11.75 4.84
N ASN A 213 -22.49 -10.95 4.02
CA ASN A 213 -23.96 -10.94 3.98
C ASN A 213 -24.55 -11.72 2.80
N VAL A 214 -23.75 -12.51 2.09
CA VAL A 214 -24.21 -13.29 0.92
C VAL A 214 -25.01 -14.51 1.36
N ASP A 215 -24.56 -15.17 2.42
CA ASP A 215 -25.14 -16.41 2.90
C ASP A 215 -25.47 -16.32 4.39
N ASN A 216 -26.39 -17.16 4.87
CA ASN A 216 -26.60 -17.37 6.32
C ASN A 216 -25.46 -18.15 6.98
N LYS A 217 -24.30 -18.26 6.33
CA LYS A 217 -23.10 -18.92 6.86
C LYS A 217 -22.43 -18.04 7.92
N VAL A 218 -22.00 -18.69 9.01
CA VAL A 218 -21.11 -18.08 10.01
C VAL A 218 -19.66 -18.27 9.56
N TYR A 219 -19.03 -17.18 9.15
CA TYR A 219 -17.60 -17.15 8.86
C TYR A 219 -16.72 -16.96 10.10
N LYS A 220 -15.56 -17.64 10.08
CA LYS A 220 -14.41 -17.26 10.92
C LYS A 220 -13.58 -16.20 10.20
N TYR A 221 -13.20 -15.12 10.87
CA TYR A 221 -12.47 -14.03 10.22
C TYR A 221 -11.39 -13.38 11.07
N LYS A 222 -10.50 -12.64 10.40
CA LYS A 222 -9.59 -11.70 11.06
C LYS A 222 -9.42 -10.42 10.27
N ILE A 223 -8.90 -9.40 10.94
CA ILE A 223 -8.52 -8.12 10.34
C ILE A 223 -6.99 -8.04 10.32
N GLU A 224 -6.38 -8.06 9.13
CA GLU A 224 -4.96 -7.81 8.93
C GLU A 224 -4.74 -6.33 8.64
N PHE A 225 -4.29 -5.58 9.65
CA PHE A 225 -4.08 -4.14 9.54
C PHE A 225 -2.60 -3.77 9.50
N LYS A 226 -2.20 -3.01 8.48
CA LYS A 226 -0.87 -2.41 8.32
C LYS A 226 -0.97 -0.93 8.00
N SER A 227 -0.11 -0.14 8.63
CA SER A 227 0.05 1.29 8.35
C SER A 227 1.51 1.59 8.05
N ARG A 228 1.75 2.41 7.03
CA ARG A 228 3.08 2.87 6.60
C ARG A 228 3.04 4.38 6.44
N MET A 229 4.11 5.04 6.89
CA MET A 229 4.28 6.49 6.77
C MET A 229 3.09 7.28 7.36
N ASN A 230 2.45 6.74 8.40
CA ASN A 230 1.37 7.40 9.10
C ASN A 230 1.47 7.14 10.61
N ASN A 231 2.08 8.10 11.30
CA ASN A 231 2.34 8.02 12.74
C ASN A 231 1.12 8.43 13.59
N LYS A 232 0.03 8.89 12.96
CA LYS A 232 -1.16 9.38 13.66
C LYS A 232 -2.22 8.30 13.86
N ILE A 233 -2.04 7.11 13.26
CA ILE A 233 -3.01 6.02 13.31
C ILE A 233 -2.84 5.20 14.59
N ASN A 234 -3.90 5.14 15.39
CA ASN A 234 -4.03 4.18 16.46
C ASN A 234 -4.57 2.85 15.91
N LYS A 235 -3.67 1.89 15.64
CA LYS A 235 -4.04 0.58 15.07
C LYS A 235 -5.16 -0.12 15.84
N VAL A 236 -5.16 -0.06 17.17
CA VAL A 236 -6.14 -0.77 18.01
C VAL A 236 -7.53 -0.14 17.83
N GLU A 237 -7.62 1.18 17.90
CA GLU A 237 -8.87 1.93 17.71
C GLU A 237 -9.47 1.64 16.32
N TYR A 238 -8.66 1.65 15.26
CA TYR A 238 -9.12 1.32 13.91
C TYR A 238 -9.61 -0.12 13.78
N ILE A 239 -8.88 -1.10 14.32
CA ILE A 239 -9.31 -2.51 14.27
C ILE A 239 -10.64 -2.69 14.99
N GLN A 240 -10.82 -2.05 16.16
CA GLN A 240 -12.08 -2.13 16.91
C GLN A 240 -13.25 -1.55 16.12
N GLU A 241 -13.07 -0.37 15.52
CA GLU A 241 -14.12 0.24 14.70
C GLU A 241 -14.42 -0.56 13.42
N LEU A 242 -13.40 -1.12 12.76
CA LEU A 242 -13.59 -1.99 11.60
C LEU A 242 -14.30 -3.29 11.97
N ALA A 243 -14.03 -3.86 13.15
CA ALA A 243 -14.70 -5.08 13.62
C ALA A 243 -16.20 -4.87 13.85
N LYS A 244 -16.62 -3.68 14.28
CA LYS A 244 -18.05 -3.34 14.45
C LYS A 244 -18.85 -3.33 13.14
N LEU A 245 -18.17 -3.24 11.99
CA LEU A 245 -18.82 -3.28 10.67
C LEU A 245 -19.27 -4.69 10.27
N VAL A 246 -18.70 -5.72 10.90
CA VAL A 246 -18.99 -7.13 10.64
C VAL A 246 -20.11 -7.60 11.57
N ASP A 247 -21.09 -8.33 11.02
CA ASP A 247 -22.20 -8.86 11.81
C ASP A 247 -21.69 -9.72 12.99
N PRO A 248 -22.19 -9.51 14.22
CA PRO A 248 -21.77 -10.26 15.41
C PRO A 248 -21.92 -11.79 15.31
N LYS A 249 -22.71 -12.30 14.35
CA LYS A 249 -22.81 -13.75 14.09
C LYS A 249 -21.47 -14.36 13.67
N HIS A 250 -20.56 -13.56 13.11
CA HIS A 250 -19.24 -14.01 12.65
C HIS A 250 -18.23 -14.09 13.81
N ILE A 251 -17.31 -15.05 13.72
CA ILE A 251 -16.39 -15.37 14.82
C ILE A 251 -14.99 -14.86 14.48
N VAL A 252 -14.37 -14.12 15.38
CA VAL A 252 -12.97 -13.71 15.23
C VAL A 252 -12.05 -14.89 15.50
N ASP A 253 -11.22 -15.26 14.53
CA ASP A 253 -10.20 -16.31 14.63
C ASP A 253 -8.90 -15.79 13.97
N LEU A 254 -7.91 -15.41 14.79
CA LEU A 254 -6.66 -14.80 14.30
C LEU A 254 -5.72 -15.83 13.65
N ASP A 255 -5.87 -17.10 14.03
CA ASP A 255 -4.98 -18.19 13.68
C ASP A 255 -5.48 -18.92 12.43
N ASN A 256 -6.78 -19.25 12.37
CA ASN A 256 -7.40 -20.02 11.28
C ASN A 256 -8.66 -19.34 10.72
N PRO A 257 -8.55 -18.11 10.19
CA PRO A 257 -9.68 -17.43 9.56
C PRO A 257 -10.04 -18.08 8.21
N GLU A 258 -11.33 -18.15 7.91
CA GLU A 258 -11.84 -18.43 6.55
C GLU A 258 -11.72 -17.18 5.68
N LEU A 259 -12.05 -16.02 6.23
CA LEU A 259 -11.97 -14.71 5.56
C LEU A 259 -10.99 -13.78 6.28
N THR A 260 -10.15 -13.08 5.53
CA THR A 260 -9.26 -12.05 6.07
C THR A 260 -9.61 -10.71 5.43
N ILE A 261 -9.98 -9.74 6.27
CA ILE A 261 -10.13 -8.34 5.88
C ILE A 261 -8.75 -7.71 5.92
N ILE A 262 -8.19 -7.38 4.76
CA ILE A 262 -6.89 -6.73 4.63
C ILE A 262 -7.10 -5.23 4.56
N VAL A 263 -6.41 -4.51 5.43
CA VAL A 263 -6.38 -3.06 5.48
C VAL A 263 -4.92 -2.61 5.45
N GLU A 264 -4.47 -2.12 4.31
CA GLU A 264 -3.14 -1.52 4.17
C GLU A 264 -3.27 -0.02 3.94
N ILE A 265 -2.66 0.76 4.83
CA ILE A 265 -2.67 2.22 4.77
C ILE A 265 -1.25 2.68 4.45
N VAL A 266 -1.10 3.51 3.41
CA VAL A 266 0.17 4.12 3.03
C VAL A 266 -0.05 5.61 2.88
N ASN A 267 0.58 6.40 3.76
CA ASN A 267 0.28 7.82 3.93
C ASN A 267 -1.23 8.02 4.26
N PHE A 268 -2.00 8.53 3.30
CA PHE A 268 -3.45 8.77 3.41
C PHE A 268 -4.28 7.87 2.49
N TYR A 269 -3.64 6.99 1.72
CA TYR A 269 -4.31 6.04 0.84
C TYR A 269 -4.58 4.74 1.61
N CYS A 270 -5.80 4.25 1.51
CA CYS A 270 -6.22 2.97 2.05
C CYS A 270 -6.44 1.99 0.91
N PHE A 271 -5.97 0.77 1.10
CA PHE A 271 -6.08 -0.34 0.18
C PHE A 271 -6.76 -1.48 0.91
N LEU A 272 -7.93 -1.89 0.41
CA LEU A 272 -8.86 -2.76 1.08
C LEU A 272 -9.14 -4.00 0.24
N SER A 273 -9.17 -5.16 0.89
CA SER A 273 -9.63 -6.41 0.27
C SER A 273 -10.15 -7.39 1.30
N ILE A 274 -11.05 -8.27 0.88
CA ILE A 274 -11.49 -9.43 1.64
C ILE A 274 -11.10 -10.66 0.85
N VAL A 275 -10.27 -11.51 1.45
CA VAL A 275 -9.72 -12.69 0.78
C VAL A 275 -10.01 -13.94 1.58
N SER A 276 -10.13 -15.06 0.87
CA SER A 276 -9.99 -16.40 1.45
C SER A 276 -8.51 -16.84 1.43
N ASN A 277 -8.18 -17.90 2.16
CA ASN A 277 -6.90 -18.61 2.08
C ASN A 277 -5.64 -17.75 2.39
N TYR A 278 -5.79 -16.62 3.09
CA TYR A 278 -4.68 -15.70 3.40
C TYR A 278 -3.46 -16.38 4.02
N ASN A 279 -3.68 -17.27 5.00
CA ASN A 279 -2.61 -17.99 5.67
C ASN A 279 -1.99 -19.08 4.77
N GLN A 280 -2.79 -19.75 3.95
CA GLN A 280 -2.34 -20.77 3.00
C GLN A 280 -1.42 -20.15 1.94
N CYS A 281 -1.77 -18.97 1.44
CA CYS A 281 -0.93 -18.14 0.56
C CYS A 281 0.25 -17.47 1.28
N LYS A 282 0.65 -17.96 2.47
CA LYS A 282 1.75 -17.42 3.30
C LYS A 282 1.68 -15.89 3.48
N ARG A 283 0.47 -15.37 3.73
CA ARG A 283 0.19 -13.93 3.87
C ARG A 283 0.57 -13.14 2.61
N PHE A 284 0.29 -13.74 1.46
CA PHE A 284 0.68 -13.30 0.13
C PHE A 284 2.18 -13.03 -0.05
N ASN A 285 3.02 -13.82 0.61
CA ASN A 285 4.47 -13.76 0.41
C ASN A 285 4.89 -14.80 -0.62
N LEU A 286 5.23 -14.32 -1.83
CA LEU A 286 5.64 -15.17 -2.93
C LEU A 286 6.88 -15.99 -2.56
N ILE A 287 7.89 -15.33 -1.98
CA ILE A 287 9.18 -15.96 -1.68
C ILE A 287 9.01 -17.13 -0.70
N LEU A 288 8.24 -16.89 0.38
CA LEU A 288 7.96 -17.93 1.37
C LEU A 288 7.12 -19.08 0.80
N LEU A 289 6.22 -18.79 -0.16
CA LEU A 289 5.37 -19.82 -0.76
C LEU A 289 6.16 -20.80 -1.62
N ALA A 290 7.15 -20.31 -2.37
CA ALA A 290 8.03 -21.13 -3.19
C ALA A 290 9.07 -21.93 -2.37
N GLY A 291 9.09 -21.77 -1.03
CA GLY A 291 10.06 -22.45 -0.15
C GLY A 291 11.49 -21.90 -0.28
N LEU A 292 11.65 -20.71 -0.84
CA LEU A 292 12.95 -20.07 -1.04
C LEU A 292 13.31 -19.19 0.17
N PRO A 293 14.60 -19.07 0.52
CA PRO A 293 15.03 -18.16 1.58
C PRO A 293 14.68 -16.72 1.21
N ALA A 294 14.19 -15.95 2.19
CA ALA A 294 13.84 -14.53 1.98
C ALA A 294 15.08 -13.76 1.48
N SER A 295 15.03 -13.20 0.27
CA SER A 295 16.18 -12.61 -0.44
C SER A 295 16.65 -11.25 0.11
N ASN A 296 16.32 -10.91 1.35
CA ASN A 296 16.68 -9.62 1.96
C ASN A 296 17.28 -9.84 3.37
N GLU A 297 18.45 -10.46 3.44
CA GLU A 297 19.34 -10.20 4.57
C GLU A 297 20.14 -8.91 4.30
N PRO A 298 20.17 -7.95 5.25
CA PRO A 298 21.14 -6.86 5.16
C PRO A 298 22.54 -7.47 5.16
N LYS A 299 23.36 -7.12 4.18
CA LYS A 299 24.78 -7.53 4.10
C LYS A 299 25.46 -7.18 5.43
N LYS A 300 25.65 -8.17 6.31
CA LYS A 300 26.54 -8.02 7.45
C LYS A 300 27.93 -7.77 6.89
N ASN A 301 28.50 -6.61 7.19
CA ASN A 301 29.91 -6.32 6.94
C ASN A 301 30.75 -7.43 7.61
N LYS A 302 31.29 -8.35 6.80
CA LYS A 302 32.35 -9.25 7.23
C LYS A 302 33.58 -8.38 7.50
N LYS A 303 33.90 -8.16 8.77
CA LYS A 303 35.27 -7.83 9.17
C LYS A 303 36.15 -9.00 8.72
N VAL A 304 37.10 -8.68 7.86
CA VAL A 304 38.20 -9.54 7.45
C VAL A 304 39.07 -9.77 8.68
N ASN A 305 39.19 -11.01 9.14
CA ASN A 305 40.32 -11.43 9.95
C ASN A 305 41.19 -12.33 9.08
N GLU A 306 42.41 -11.86 8.84
CA GLU A 306 43.51 -12.61 8.26
C GLU A 306 43.74 -13.93 9.01
N SER A 307 43.88 -15.00 8.26
CA SER A 307 44.77 -16.11 8.61
C SER A 307 45.35 -16.62 7.30
N LYS A 308 46.67 -16.47 7.16
CA LYS A 308 47.48 -16.88 6.02
C LYS A 308 47.46 -18.39 5.88
N GLU A 309 47.27 -18.85 4.63
CA GLU A 309 47.55 -20.21 4.20
C GLU A 309 49.05 -20.50 4.14
N THR A 310 49.31 -21.78 4.35
CA THR A 310 50.48 -22.64 4.22
C THR A 310 51.18 -22.66 2.85
N GLU A 311 52.48 -22.99 2.84
CA GLU A 311 53.17 -23.79 1.81
C GLU A 311 54.17 -24.72 2.54
N SER A 312 54.01 -26.05 2.48
CA SER A 312 54.73 -27.03 1.62
C SER A 312 56.27 -26.97 1.80
N THR A 313 57.03 -28.06 1.98
CA THR A 313 57.06 -29.34 1.25
C THR A 313 58.02 -30.35 1.95
N THR A 314 57.96 -31.62 1.50
CA THR A 314 58.94 -32.73 1.59
C THR A 314 58.77 -33.84 2.67
N GLU A 315 58.15 -34.94 2.22
CA GLU A 315 58.46 -36.35 2.55
C GLU A 315 59.75 -36.80 1.79
N PRO A 316 60.28 -38.04 1.92
CA PRO A 316 60.04 -39.13 2.89
C PRO A 316 61.34 -39.83 3.41
N THR A 317 61.29 -40.62 4.50
CA THR A 317 61.99 -41.95 4.59
C THR A 317 61.59 -42.80 5.82
N ILE A 318 60.95 -43.94 5.53
CA ILE A 318 61.13 -45.33 5.99
C ILE A 318 62.00 -45.62 7.25
N ASN A 319 61.41 -46.28 8.27
CA ASN A 319 61.81 -47.58 8.86
C ASN A 319 60.91 -47.89 10.07
N GLU A 320 60.07 -48.92 10.01
CA GLU A 320 60.29 -50.29 10.51
C GLU A 320 60.45 -50.44 12.03
N SER A 321 59.44 -51.10 12.59
CA SER A 321 59.54 -52.23 13.53
C SER A 321 59.65 -52.00 15.05
N LYS A 322 58.66 -52.60 15.72
CA LYS A 322 58.73 -53.58 16.82
C LYS A 322 58.22 -53.16 18.21
N GLU A 323 57.38 -54.09 18.68
CA GLU A 323 56.85 -54.38 20.03
C GLU A 323 55.80 -53.43 20.60
#